data_AF-A0A520BH78-F1
#
_entry.id   AF-A0A520BH78-F1
#
_cell.length_a   1.000
_cell.length_b   1.000
_cell.length_c   1.000
_cell.angle_alpha   90.00
_cell.angle_beta   90.00
_cell.angle_gamma   90.00
#
_symmetry.space_group_name_H-M   'P 1'
#
loop_
_entity.id
_entity.type
_entity.pdbx_description
1 polymer ?
#
loop_
_entity_poly.entity_id
_entity_poly.type
_entity_poly.pdbx_seq_one_letter_code
_entity_poly.pdbx_strand_id
1 'polypeptide(L)'
;MYTPKGRLDNNTLIKQYSPLVRRLAHQMIAKLPANVELDDLIQVGLIGLTDALSRFDAEQGVQFETFATQRIRGAMLDELRGGDWMSRGTRRQQREIESAVHKVEQKLGRAPREDEIAAEMGLPLAEYQDLLGKVRGTQLVYLEDMSGDDGDNDYLDRHVADDNANPVAQLQDHRMREALVAAIKNLPEREQFVMSMYYEHDMNLKEIAAVLKVTESRVCQLHSQSIARLRVKLRDW
;
A
#
# COMPACT_ATOMS: atom_id res chain seq x y z
N MET A 1 28.55 -18.99 22.29
CA MET A 1 28.34 -17.53 22.18
C MET A 1 27.13 -17.16 23.02
N TYR A 2 27.32 -16.81 24.29
CA TYR A 2 26.23 -16.47 25.23
C TYR A 2 26.73 -15.35 26.16
N THR A 3 25.89 -14.36 26.45
CA THR A 3 26.10 -13.45 27.58
C THR A 3 25.58 -14.11 28.86
N PRO A 4 26.12 -13.75 30.05
CA PRO A 4 25.79 -14.39 31.33
C PRO A 4 24.33 -14.25 31.81
N LYS A 5 23.41 -13.72 30.99
CA LYS A 5 21.96 -13.64 31.25
C LYS A 5 21.06 -14.43 30.28
N GLY A 6 21.62 -15.26 29.40
CA GLY A 6 20.82 -16.15 28.55
C GLY A 6 20.02 -15.46 27.42
N ARG A 7 20.09 -14.13 27.30
CA ARG A 7 19.50 -13.38 26.17
C ARG A 7 20.52 -13.30 25.03
N LEU A 8 20.09 -13.70 23.83
CA LEU A 8 20.81 -13.42 22.58
C LEU A 8 21.19 -11.93 22.57
N ASP A 9 22.42 -11.61 22.15
CA ASP A 9 22.85 -10.21 22.11
C ASP A 9 22.04 -9.47 21.05
N ASN A 10 21.07 -8.66 21.49
CA ASN A 10 20.17 -7.91 20.61
C ASN A 10 20.95 -7.10 19.57
N ASN A 11 22.14 -6.58 19.90
CA ASN A 11 22.98 -5.85 18.95
C ASN A 11 23.48 -6.72 17.80
N THR A 12 23.75 -8.00 18.07
CA THR A 12 24.18 -8.95 17.05
C THR A 12 23.03 -9.34 16.13
N LEU A 13 21.83 -9.56 16.69
CA LEU A 13 20.62 -9.83 15.91
C LEU A 13 20.17 -8.62 15.08
N ILE A 14 20.23 -7.41 15.64
CA ILE A 14 19.95 -6.17 14.89
C ILE A 14 20.89 -6.05 13.69
N LYS A 15 22.19 -6.31 13.86
CA LYS A 15 23.15 -6.30 12.75
C LYS A 15 22.83 -7.37 11.70
N GLN A 16 22.46 -8.57 12.13
CA GLN A 16 22.10 -9.67 11.24
C GLN A 16 20.87 -9.34 10.38
N TYR A 17 19.84 -8.72 10.95
CA TYR A 17 18.58 -8.40 10.27
C TYR A 17 18.49 -6.98 9.71
N SER A 18 19.48 -6.12 9.94
CA SER A 18 19.55 -4.78 9.32
C SER A 18 19.45 -4.79 7.79
N PRO A 19 20.05 -5.76 7.05
CA PRO A 19 19.85 -5.87 5.61
C PRO A 19 18.39 -6.12 5.20
N LEU A 20 17.60 -6.84 6.01
CA LEU A 20 16.17 -7.04 5.79
C LEU A 20 15.43 -5.69 5.89
N VAL A 21 15.68 -4.92 6.94
CA VAL A 21 15.09 -3.57 7.12
C VAL A 21 15.42 -2.68 5.93
N ARG A 22 16.69 -2.63 5.51
CA ARG A 22 17.11 -1.84 4.35
C ARG A 22 16.37 -2.26 3.09
N ARG A 23 16.27 -3.57 2.82
CA ARG A 23 15.56 -4.09 1.66
C ARG A 23 14.09 -3.64 1.65
N LEU A 24 13.41 -3.74 2.79
CA LEU A 24 12.01 -3.32 2.93
C LEU A 24 11.85 -1.81 2.73
N ALA A 25 12.73 -1.00 3.31
CA ALA A 25 12.72 0.46 3.14
C ALA A 25 12.91 0.86 1.66
N HIS A 26 13.84 0.22 0.94
CA HIS A 26 14.05 0.46 -0.49
C HIS A 26 12.83 0.07 -1.34
N GLN A 27 12.15 -1.02 -0.99
CA GLN A 27 10.91 -1.41 -1.67
C GLN A 27 9.77 -0.40 -1.42
N MET A 28 9.73 0.19 -0.22
CA MET A 28 8.72 1.19 0.14
C MET A 28 8.99 2.55 -0.51
N ILE A 29 10.23 3.03 -0.48
CA ILE A 29 10.56 4.38 -0.99
C ILE A 29 10.33 4.51 -2.49
N ALA A 30 10.47 3.42 -3.26
CA ALA A 30 10.16 3.40 -4.68
C ALA A 30 8.70 3.83 -4.99
N LYS A 31 7.82 3.72 -3.99
CA LYS A 31 6.39 4.01 -4.05
C LYS A 31 6.02 5.33 -3.37
N LEU A 32 6.95 5.99 -2.70
CA LEU A 32 6.72 7.22 -1.93
C LEU A 32 7.08 8.49 -2.72
N PRO A 33 6.47 9.63 -2.39
CA PRO A 33 6.87 10.93 -2.92
C PRO A 33 8.30 11.31 -2.47
N ALA A 34 8.95 12.18 -3.24
CA ALA A 34 10.37 12.52 -3.08
C ALA A 34 10.72 13.27 -1.79
N ASN A 35 9.71 13.69 -1.01
CA ASN A 35 9.87 14.31 0.30
C ASN A 35 10.08 13.31 1.44
N VAL A 36 9.96 12.01 1.19
CA VAL A 36 10.27 10.97 2.19
C VAL A 36 11.72 10.55 2.03
N GLU A 37 12.48 10.62 3.12
CA GLU A 37 13.88 10.22 3.14
C GLU A 37 14.03 8.72 3.45
N LEU A 38 14.96 8.07 2.75
CA LEU A 38 15.24 6.64 2.93
C LEU A 38 15.77 6.33 4.33
N ASP A 39 16.65 7.20 4.83
CA ASP A 39 17.31 6.98 6.11
C ASP A 39 16.32 7.07 7.28
N ASP A 40 15.27 7.89 7.16
CA ASP A 40 14.18 7.95 8.13
C ASP A 40 13.38 6.65 8.17
N LEU A 41 13.01 6.11 7.00
CA LEU A 41 12.33 4.81 6.93
C LEU A 41 13.19 3.68 7.50
N ILE A 42 14.50 3.68 7.23
CA ILE A 42 15.41 2.69 7.79
C ILE A 42 15.47 2.80 9.31
N GLN A 43 15.54 4.02 9.86
CA GLN A 43 15.55 4.24 11.31
C GLN A 43 14.28 3.72 11.97
N VAL A 44 13.12 4.07 11.43
CA VAL A 44 11.82 3.60 11.93
C VAL A 44 11.72 2.08 11.82
N GLY A 45 12.17 1.52 10.70
CA GLY A 45 12.22 0.08 10.50
C GLY A 45 13.12 -0.66 11.51
N LEU A 46 14.22 -0.04 11.94
CA LEU A 46 15.09 -0.58 12.99
C LEU A 46 14.42 -0.54 14.37
N ILE A 47 13.59 0.48 14.63
CA ILE A 47 12.74 0.53 15.83
C ILE A 47 11.74 -0.64 15.81
N GLY A 48 11.05 -0.84 14.68
CA GLY A 48 10.14 -1.98 14.49
C GLY A 48 10.82 -3.34 14.62
N LEU A 49 12.06 -3.49 14.13
CA LEU A 49 12.87 -4.69 14.33
C LEU A 49 13.20 -4.92 15.81
N THR A 50 13.50 -3.86 16.55
CA THR A 50 13.84 -3.95 17.98
C THR A 50 12.62 -4.38 18.79
N ASP A 51 11.44 -3.83 18.48
CA ASP A 51 10.17 -4.26 19.07
C ASP A 51 9.88 -5.74 18.72
N ALA A 52 10.06 -6.14 17.47
CA ALA A 52 9.90 -7.53 17.03
C ALA A 52 10.81 -8.50 17.79
N LEU A 53 12.09 -8.16 17.98
CA LEU A 53 13.03 -8.95 18.77
C LEU A 53 12.61 -9.10 20.22
N SER A 54 11.93 -8.11 20.79
CA SER A 54 11.49 -8.13 22.19
C SER A 54 10.21 -8.95 22.42
N ARG A 55 9.35 -9.04 21.40
CA ARG A 55 8.03 -9.68 21.47
C ARG A 55 7.95 -11.05 20.79
N PHE A 56 8.97 -11.45 20.05
CA PHE A 56 8.97 -12.73 19.36
C PHE A 56 8.97 -13.90 20.33
N ASP A 57 8.04 -14.82 20.10
CA ASP A 57 7.93 -16.09 20.81
C ASP A 57 8.08 -17.24 19.81
N ALA A 58 9.14 -18.02 19.97
CA ALA A 58 9.44 -19.15 19.10
C ALA A 58 8.46 -20.32 19.28
N GLU A 59 7.76 -20.39 20.41
CA GLU A 59 6.80 -21.46 20.70
C GLU A 59 5.52 -21.34 19.83
N GLN A 60 5.29 -20.19 19.21
CA GLN A 60 4.15 -19.95 18.29
C GLN A 60 4.35 -20.54 16.89
N GLY A 61 5.50 -21.17 16.61
CA GLY A 61 5.74 -21.93 15.37
C GLY A 61 5.97 -21.09 14.10
N VAL A 62 6.05 -19.76 14.22
CA VAL A 62 6.33 -18.85 13.09
C VAL A 62 7.83 -18.55 13.01
N GLN A 63 8.39 -18.49 11.80
CA GLN A 63 9.78 -18.09 11.59
C GLN A 63 9.95 -16.61 11.98
N PHE A 64 11.04 -16.30 12.70
CA PHE A 64 11.32 -14.93 13.14
C PHE A 64 11.33 -13.92 12.00
N GLU A 65 11.87 -14.29 10.82
CA GLU A 65 11.92 -13.40 9.66
C GLU A 65 10.52 -12.98 9.17
N THR A 66 9.56 -13.91 9.19
CA THR A 66 8.17 -13.65 8.80
C THR A 66 7.52 -12.67 9.77
N PHE A 67 7.65 -12.93 11.06
CA PHE A 67 7.16 -12.06 12.12
C PHE A 67 7.80 -10.66 12.08
N ALA A 68 9.13 -10.60 11.98
CA ALA A 68 9.88 -9.36 11.93
C ALA A 68 9.54 -8.53 10.70
N THR A 69 9.34 -9.16 9.54
CA THR A 69 8.96 -8.46 8.30
C THR A 69 7.63 -7.72 8.46
N GLN A 70 6.64 -8.35 9.08
CA GLN A 70 5.35 -7.70 9.36
C GLN A 70 5.53 -6.51 10.31
N ARG A 71 6.27 -6.70 11.41
CA ARG A 71 6.55 -5.65 12.41
C ARG A 71 7.31 -4.45 11.86
N ILE A 72 8.39 -4.70 11.12
CA ILE A 72 9.22 -3.67 10.49
C ILE A 72 8.38 -2.85 9.50
N ARG A 73 7.61 -3.53 8.66
CA ARG A 73 6.75 -2.88 7.67
C ARG A 73 5.64 -2.07 8.33
N GLY A 74 5.00 -2.62 9.37
CA GLY A 74 4.01 -1.91 10.19
C GLY A 74 4.57 -0.60 10.72
N ALA A 75 5.68 -0.65 11.47
CA ALA A 75 6.30 0.54 12.06
C ALA A 75 6.64 1.62 11.02
N MET A 76 7.23 1.25 9.88
CA MET A 76 7.51 2.21 8.79
C MET A 76 6.24 2.87 8.26
N LEU A 77 5.15 2.10 8.19
CA LEU A 77 3.87 2.58 7.69
C LEU A 77 3.14 3.42 8.74
N ASP A 78 3.24 3.10 10.02
CA ASP A 78 2.69 3.90 11.12
C ASP A 78 3.36 5.28 11.19
N GLU A 79 4.68 5.37 11.00
CA GLU A 79 5.39 6.65 10.90
C GLU A 79 4.91 7.45 9.68
N LEU A 80 4.70 6.79 8.55
CA LEU A 80 4.07 7.42 7.40
C LEU A 80 2.62 7.83 7.74
N ARG A 81 1.86 7.13 8.56
CA ARG A 81 0.51 7.61 8.94
C ARG A 81 0.57 8.84 9.85
N GLY A 82 1.49 8.86 10.82
CA GLY A 82 1.68 9.96 11.76
C GLY A 82 2.33 11.20 11.12
N GLY A 83 3.18 11.01 10.12
CA GLY A 83 3.79 12.08 9.33
C GLY A 83 2.84 12.63 8.26
N ASP A 84 2.84 13.95 8.04
CA ASP A 84 2.19 14.57 6.87
C ASP A 84 3.02 14.32 5.58
N TRP A 85 3.42 13.07 5.29
CA TRP A 85 4.17 12.71 4.08
C TRP A 85 3.40 13.02 2.79
N MET A 86 2.07 13.11 2.91
CA MET A 86 1.17 13.60 1.87
C MET A 86 0.63 14.97 2.22
N SER A 87 0.74 15.92 1.28
CA SER A 87 0.10 17.21 1.44
C SER A 87 -1.44 17.07 1.51
N ARG A 88 -2.08 17.91 2.32
CA ARG A 88 -3.55 18.02 2.39
C ARG A 88 -4.18 18.27 1.01
N GLY A 89 -3.47 19.00 0.14
CA GLY A 89 -3.87 19.24 -1.24
C GLY A 89 -3.91 17.95 -2.08
N THR A 90 -2.89 17.12 -1.99
CA THR A 90 -2.81 15.84 -2.70
C THR A 90 -3.92 14.88 -2.26
N ARG A 91 -4.20 14.80 -0.95
CA ARG A 91 -5.32 13.99 -0.43
C ARG A 91 -6.67 14.48 -0.93
N ARG A 92 -6.88 15.80 -1.00
CA ARG A 92 -8.09 16.40 -1.55
C ARG A 92 -8.25 16.05 -3.04
N GLN A 93 -7.18 16.20 -3.82
CA GLN A 93 -7.17 15.86 -5.25
C GLN A 93 -7.51 14.38 -5.48
N GLN A 94 -6.98 13.46 -4.66
CA GLN A 94 -7.35 12.05 -4.73
C GLN A 94 -8.85 11.83 -4.54
N ARG A 95 -9.44 12.45 -3.50
CA ARG A 95 -10.88 12.33 -3.21
C ARG A 95 -11.75 12.93 -4.31
N GLU A 96 -11.29 14.00 -4.94
CA GLU A 96 -11.98 14.61 -6.08
C GLU A 96 -11.97 13.66 -7.30
N ILE A 97 -10.85 13.00 -7.58
CA ILE A 97 -10.76 11.95 -8.63
C ILE A 97 -11.71 10.79 -8.31
N GLU A 98 -11.66 10.24 -7.10
CA GLU A 98 -12.53 9.13 -6.68
C GLU A 98 -14.03 9.49 -6.80
N SER A 99 -14.40 10.71 -6.38
CA SER A 99 -15.76 11.23 -6.49
C SER A 99 -16.21 11.33 -7.96
N ALA A 100 -15.35 11.84 -8.84
CA ALA A 100 -15.63 11.93 -10.27
C ALA A 100 -15.78 10.55 -10.90
N VAL A 101 -14.87 9.61 -10.61
CA VAL A 101 -14.94 8.22 -11.09
C VAL A 101 -16.27 7.59 -10.68
N HIS A 102 -16.66 7.70 -9.41
CA HIS A 102 -17.92 7.13 -8.91
C HIS A 102 -19.14 7.74 -9.60
N LYS A 103 -19.20 9.07 -9.74
CA LYS A 103 -20.32 9.77 -10.40
C LYS A 103 -20.48 9.35 -11.85
N VAL A 104 -19.39 9.33 -12.61
CA VAL A 104 -19.45 8.97 -14.04
C VAL A 104 -19.79 7.49 -14.21
N GLU A 105 -19.22 6.62 -13.37
CA GLU A 105 -19.55 5.20 -13.39
C GLU A 105 -21.04 4.94 -13.09
N GLN A 106 -21.61 5.60 -12.07
CA GLN A 106 -23.05 5.50 -11.79
C GLN A 106 -23.90 6.00 -12.95
N LYS A 107 -23.51 7.09 -13.62
CA LYS A 107 -24.24 7.64 -14.77
C LYS A 107 -24.20 6.72 -16.00
N LEU A 108 -23.07 6.06 -16.25
CA LEU A 108 -22.84 5.29 -17.48
C LEU A 108 -23.14 3.79 -17.32
N GLY A 109 -23.16 3.26 -16.10
CA GLY A 109 -23.31 1.82 -15.85
C GLY A 109 -22.13 0.97 -16.34
N ARG A 110 -20.98 1.60 -16.64
CA ARG A 110 -19.74 0.95 -17.09
C ARG A 110 -18.52 1.72 -16.59
N ALA A 111 -17.34 1.11 -16.67
CA ALA A 111 -16.08 1.77 -16.35
C ALA A 111 -15.92 3.07 -17.17
N PRO A 112 -15.75 4.24 -16.52
CA PRO A 112 -15.61 5.52 -17.22
C PRO A 112 -14.24 5.67 -17.87
N ARG A 113 -14.16 6.35 -19.01
CA ARG A 113 -12.91 6.66 -19.72
C ARG A 113 -12.24 7.90 -19.13
N GLU A 114 -10.92 8.06 -19.35
CA GLU A 114 -10.16 9.21 -18.80
C GLU A 114 -10.72 10.56 -19.24
N ASP A 115 -11.18 10.69 -20.48
CA ASP A 115 -11.82 11.88 -21.04
C ASP A 115 -13.17 12.20 -20.39
N GLU A 116 -13.96 11.17 -20.06
CA GLU A 116 -15.24 11.31 -19.37
C GLU A 116 -15.04 11.76 -17.92
N ILE A 117 -14.01 11.24 -17.24
CA ILE A 117 -13.66 11.64 -15.87
C ILE A 117 -13.12 13.07 -15.84
N ALA A 118 -12.22 13.41 -16.77
CA ALA A 118 -11.69 14.76 -16.90
C ALA A 118 -12.82 15.78 -17.15
N ALA A 119 -13.78 15.45 -18.01
CA ALA A 119 -14.96 16.28 -18.27
C ALA A 119 -15.83 16.48 -17.01
N GLU A 120 -16.07 15.43 -16.21
CA GLU A 120 -16.80 15.57 -14.94
C GLU A 120 -16.05 16.45 -13.93
N MET A 121 -14.71 16.41 -13.93
CA MET A 121 -13.88 17.29 -13.10
C MET A 121 -13.75 18.72 -13.63
N GLY A 122 -14.25 19.00 -14.85
CA GLY A 122 -14.09 20.29 -15.52
C GLY A 122 -12.63 20.57 -15.94
N LEU A 123 -11.82 19.53 -16.15
CA LEU A 123 -10.41 19.63 -16.51
C LEU A 123 -10.17 19.17 -17.95
N PRO A 124 -9.20 19.79 -18.66
CA PRO A 124 -8.63 19.18 -19.88
C PRO A 124 -8.01 17.82 -19.58
N LEU A 125 -8.05 16.90 -20.54
CA LEU A 125 -7.49 15.55 -20.40
C LEU A 125 -6.01 15.57 -19.97
N ALA A 126 -5.21 16.48 -20.51
CA ALA A 126 -3.80 16.62 -20.15
C ALA A 126 -3.61 17.02 -18.67
N GLU A 127 -4.41 17.96 -18.17
CA GLU A 127 -4.34 18.38 -16.76
C GLU A 127 -4.77 17.28 -15.81
N TYR A 128 -5.78 16.49 -16.20
CA TYR A 128 -6.19 15.31 -15.45
C TYR A 128 -5.09 14.23 -15.41
N GLN A 129 -4.40 13.99 -16.53
CA GLN A 129 -3.27 13.07 -16.58
C GLN A 129 -2.08 13.55 -15.73
N ASP A 130 -1.80 14.85 -15.71
CA ASP A 130 -0.81 15.44 -14.80
C ASP A 130 -1.24 15.31 -13.33
N LEU A 131 -2.53 15.48 -13.05
CA LEU A 131 -3.09 15.28 -11.72
C LEU A 131 -2.87 13.84 -11.25
N LEU A 132 -3.17 12.83 -12.08
CA LEU A 132 -2.91 11.42 -11.77
C LEU A 132 -1.42 11.15 -11.43
N GLY A 133 -0.49 11.88 -12.06
CA GLY A 133 0.93 11.82 -11.73
C GLY A 133 1.29 12.48 -10.40
N LYS A 134 0.62 13.57 -10.02
CA LYS A 134 0.83 14.27 -8.74
C LYS A 134 0.30 13.52 -7.53
N VAL A 135 -0.77 12.74 -7.74
CA VAL A 135 -1.36 11.91 -6.68
C VAL A 135 -0.63 10.57 -6.53
N ARG A 136 0.50 10.38 -7.24
CA ARG A 136 1.42 9.27 -7.05
C ARG A 136 1.81 9.11 -5.58
N GLY A 137 1.77 7.87 -5.12
CA GLY A 137 2.20 7.50 -3.77
C GLY A 137 1.07 7.44 -2.77
N THR A 138 -0.08 8.08 -3.01
CA THR A 138 -1.33 7.91 -2.23
C THR A 138 -1.75 6.44 -2.13
N GLN A 139 -1.30 5.63 -3.08
CA GLN A 139 -1.49 4.19 -3.19
C GLN A 139 -0.90 3.36 -2.04
N LEU A 140 -0.02 3.92 -1.21
CA LEU A 140 0.46 3.23 0.00
C LEU A 140 -0.58 3.17 1.12
N VAL A 141 -1.73 3.82 0.93
CA VAL A 141 -2.85 3.74 1.85
C VAL A 141 -3.57 2.40 1.71
N TYR A 142 -3.63 1.70 2.84
CA TYR A 142 -4.03 0.31 3.05
C TYR A 142 -5.46 -0.05 2.60
N LEU A 143 -5.66 -1.35 2.40
CA LEU A 143 -6.96 -2.02 2.30
C LEU A 143 -7.85 -1.74 3.55
N GLU A 144 -7.24 -1.46 4.71
CA GLU A 144 -7.93 -1.15 5.97
C GLU A 144 -8.42 0.29 6.12
N ASP A 145 -7.94 1.23 5.29
CA ASP A 145 -8.50 2.59 5.22
C ASP A 145 -9.85 2.58 4.47
N MET A 146 -10.24 1.40 3.94
CA MET A 146 -11.46 1.16 3.17
C MET A 146 -12.55 0.58 4.06
N SER A 147 -12.18 -0.23 5.06
CA SER A 147 -13.02 -0.56 6.21
C SER A 147 -13.02 0.64 7.15
N GLY A 148 -14.10 1.42 7.18
CA GLY A 148 -14.20 2.71 7.90
C GLY A 148 -14.09 2.67 9.43
N ASP A 149 -13.15 1.93 10.00
CA ASP A 149 -12.85 1.87 11.42
C ASP A 149 -11.70 2.82 11.78
N ASP A 150 -12.11 4.06 12.08
CA ASP A 150 -11.33 5.22 12.53
C ASP A 150 -10.77 5.03 13.97
N GLY A 151 -10.48 3.77 14.35
CA GLY A 151 -9.99 3.41 15.67
C GLY A 151 -8.49 3.63 15.84
N ASP A 152 -8.11 4.32 16.92
CA ASP A 152 -6.76 4.71 17.36
C ASP A 152 -5.81 3.53 17.70
N ASN A 153 -6.10 2.32 17.23
CA ASN A 153 -5.30 1.13 17.49
C ASN A 153 -4.22 0.93 16.42
N ASP A 154 -2.99 0.71 16.89
CA ASP A 154 -1.81 0.34 16.11
C ASP A 154 -2.13 -0.83 15.14
N TYR A 155 -1.64 -0.75 13.90
CA TYR A 155 -1.85 -1.74 12.83
C TYR A 155 -1.53 -3.17 13.30
N LEU A 156 -0.56 -3.28 14.20
CA LEU A 156 -0.09 -4.52 14.80
C LEU A 156 -1.05 -5.09 15.86
N ASP A 157 -1.76 -4.27 16.64
CA ASP A 157 -2.72 -4.77 17.64
C ASP A 157 -3.96 -5.39 16.98
N ARG A 158 -4.29 -4.98 15.75
CA ARG A 158 -5.38 -5.57 14.95
C ARG A 158 -5.03 -6.94 14.33
N HIS A 159 -3.76 -7.21 14.04
CA HIS A 159 -3.31 -8.40 13.28
C HIS A 159 -2.39 -9.36 14.05
N VAL A 160 -1.98 -9.01 15.28
CA VAL A 160 -1.24 -9.90 16.19
C VAL A 160 -2.20 -10.71 17.07
N ALA A 161 -3.44 -10.25 17.24
CA ALA A 161 -4.49 -11.12 17.76
C ALA A 161 -4.72 -12.25 16.75
N ASP A 162 -4.78 -13.49 17.25
CA ASP A 162 -4.98 -14.69 16.43
C ASP A 162 -6.29 -14.58 15.65
N ASP A 163 -6.24 -14.06 14.42
CA ASP A 163 -7.40 -13.96 13.52
C ASP A 163 -7.98 -15.35 13.21
N ASN A 164 -7.23 -16.43 13.49
CA ASN A 164 -7.77 -17.79 13.44
C ASN A 164 -8.84 -18.07 14.52
N ALA A 165 -8.90 -17.25 15.58
CA ALA A 165 -9.84 -17.41 16.68
C ALA A 165 -11.18 -16.67 16.46
N ASN A 166 -11.28 -15.77 15.46
CA ASN A 166 -12.51 -15.04 15.17
C ASN A 166 -13.11 -15.41 13.79
N PRO A 167 -14.14 -16.26 13.75
CA PRO A 167 -14.81 -16.67 12.50
C PRO A 167 -15.40 -15.50 11.70
N VAL A 168 -15.76 -14.39 12.36
CA VAL A 168 -16.30 -13.20 11.68
C VAL A 168 -15.20 -12.45 10.93
N ALA A 169 -14.01 -12.33 11.52
CA ALA A 169 -12.85 -11.70 10.89
C ALA A 169 -12.40 -12.48 9.65
N GLN A 170 -12.36 -13.82 9.73
CA GLN A 170 -12.04 -14.68 8.56
C GLN A 170 -13.06 -14.55 7.42
N LEU A 171 -14.35 -14.45 7.75
CA LEU A 171 -15.39 -14.29 6.74
C LEU A 171 -15.32 -12.90 6.07
N GLN A 172 -15.00 -11.86 6.83
CA GLN A 172 -14.78 -10.51 6.29
C GLN A 172 -13.57 -10.47 5.35
N ASP A 173 -12.44 -11.05 5.74
CA ASP A 173 -11.24 -11.11 4.90
C ASP A 173 -11.50 -11.88 3.60
N HIS A 174 -12.22 -13.01 3.67
CA HIS A 174 -12.58 -13.78 2.48
C HIS A 174 -13.47 -12.98 1.51
N ARG A 175 -14.51 -12.32 2.02
CA ARG A 175 -15.42 -11.49 1.21
C ARG A 175 -14.71 -10.29 0.60
N MET A 176 -13.84 -9.63 1.36
CA MET A 176 -13.03 -8.52 0.88
C MET A 176 -12.11 -8.97 -0.27
N ARG A 177 -11.48 -10.13 -0.12
CA ARG A 177 -10.62 -10.72 -1.16
C ARG A 177 -11.41 -11.03 -2.43
N GLU A 178 -12.60 -11.61 -2.31
CA GLU A 178 -13.48 -11.86 -3.46
C GLU A 178 -13.91 -10.56 -4.15
N ALA A 179 -14.27 -9.54 -3.37
CA ALA A 179 -14.64 -8.22 -3.88
C ALA A 179 -13.47 -7.55 -4.62
N LEU A 180 -12.25 -7.63 -4.08
CA LEU A 180 -11.04 -7.11 -4.72
C LEU A 180 -10.75 -7.82 -6.04
N VAL A 181 -10.83 -9.15 -6.08
CA VAL A 181 -10.63 -9.94 -7.32
C VAL A 181 -11.68 -9.56 -8.36
N ALA A 182 -12.95 -9.41 -7.97
CA ALA A 182 -14.02 -8.99 -8.86
C ALA A 182 -13.80 -7.55 -9.38
N ALA A 183 -13.35 -6.63 -8.51
CA ALA A 183 -13.05 -5.27 -8.88
C ALA A 183 -11.88 -5.18 -9.87
N ILE A 184 -10.80 -5.94 -9.66
CA ILE A 184 -9.65 -6.02 -10.58
C ILE A 184 -10.08 -6.55 -11.95
N LYS A 185 -10.96 -7.56 -12.01
CA LYS A 185 -11.48 -8.11 -13.27
C LYS A 185 -12.33 -7.12 -14.07
N ASN A 186 -12.92 -6.12 -13.41
CA ASN A 186 -13.73 -5.09 -14.03
C ASN A 186 -12.93 -3.85 -14.44
N LEU A 187 -11.62 -3.81 -14.17
CA LEU A 187 -10.75 -2.75 -14.65
C LEU A 187 -10.62 -2.80 -16.18
N PRO A 188 -10.38 -1.65 -16.84
CA PRO A 188 -9.96 -1.63 -18.23
C PRO A 188 -8.72 -2.53 -18.45
N GLU A 189 -8.67 -3.21 -19.59
CA GLU A 189 -7.63 -4.21 -19.90
C GLU A 189 -6.20 -3.69 -19.67
N ARG A 190 -5.91 -2.44 -20.07
CA ARG A 190 -4.59 -1.82 -19.86
C ARG A 190 -4.25 -1.61 -18.39
N GLU A 191 -5.23 -1.24 -17.58
CA GLU A 191 -5.09 -1.05 -16.13
C GLU A 191 -4.86 -2.42 -15.45
N GLN A 192 -5.62 -3.44 -15.85
CA GLN A 192 -5.45 -4.81 -15.36
C GLN A 192 -4.04 -5.36 -15.66
N PHE A 193 -3.52 -5.15 -16.86
CA PHE A 193 -2.16 -5.56 -17.21
C PHE A 193 -1.09 -4.87 -16.35
N VAL A 194 -1.23 -3.55 -16.12
CA VAL A 194 -0.32 -2.81 -15.25
C VAL A 194 -0.35 -3.39 -13.83
N MET A 195 -1.55 -3.68 -13.30
CA MET A 195 -1.70 -4.29 -11.97
C MET A 195 -1.07 -5.68 -11.89
N SER A 196 -1.32 -6.56 -12.87
CA SER A 196 -0.74 -7.91 -12.90
C SER A 196 0.79 -7.87 -12.97
N MET A 197 1.37 -7.09 -13.89
CA MET A 197 2.83 -6.96 -13.97
C MET A 197 3.45 -6.39 -12.69
N TYR A 198 2.77 -5.44 -12.05
CA TYR A 198 3.29 -4.78 -10.85
C TYR A 198 3.19 -5.66 -9.59
N TYR A 199 2.09 -6.39 -9.41
CA TYR A 199 1.80 -7.13 -8.17
C TYR A 199 2.02 -8.64 -8.28
N GLU A 200 1.90 -9.24 -9.46
CA GLU A 200 2.10 -10.69 -9.67
C GLU A 200 3.49 -11.02 -10.21
N HIS A 201 4.08 -10.10 -10.99
CA HIS A 201 5.39 -10.30 -11.61
C HIS A 201 6.51 -9.44 -11.00
N ASP A 202 6.21 -8.70 -9.91
CA ASP A 202 7.15 -7.83 -9.19
C ASP A 202 7.95 -6.87 -10.08
N MET A 203 7.37 -6.48 -11.23
CA MET A 203 8.04 -5.60 -12.19
C MET A 203 8.01 -4.15 -11.71
N ASN A 204 9.11 -3.43 -11.93
CA ASN A 204 9.13 -1.99 -11.68
C ASN A 204 8.45 -1.19 -12.82
N LEU A 205 8.07 0.07 -12.54
CA LEU A 205 7.36 0.90 -13.52
C LEU A 205 8.13 1.10 -14.84
N LYS A 206 9.46 1.10 -14.79
CA LYS A 206 10.34 1.23 -15.96
C LYS A 206 10.32 -0.03 -16.83
N GLU A 207 10.32 -1.21 -16.22
CA GLU A 207 10.17 -2.49 -16.90
C GLU A 207 8.79 -2.62 -17.54
N ILE A 208 7.74 -2.25 -16.80
CA ILE A 208 6.36 -2.23 -17.31
C ILE A 208 6.23 -1.27 -18.49
N ALA A 209 6.86 -0.09 -18.41
CA ALA A 209 6.87 0.90 -19.49
C ALA A 209 7.52 0.34 -20.76
N ALA A 210 8.63 -0.39 -20.61
CA ALA A 210 9.30 -1.06 -21.71
C ALA A 210 8.41 -2.14 -22.35
N VAL A 211 7.72 -2.96 -21.56
CA VAL A 211 6.80 -3.99 -22.06
C VAL A 211 5.60 -3.38 -22.79
N LEU A 212 4.97 -2.36 -22.21
CA LEU A 212 3.81 -1.70 -22.78
C LEU A 212 4.15 -0.69 -23.90
N LYS A 213 5.44 -0.45 -24.16
CA LYS A 213 5.95 0.53 -25.13
C LYS A 213 5.40 1.94 -24.89
N VAL A 214 5.35 2.35 -23.63
CA VAL A 214 4.91 3.68 -23.19
C VAL A 214 5.96 4.32 -22.28
N THR A 215 5.74 5.57 -21.86
CA THR A 215 6.61 6.22 -20.88
C THR A 215 6.33 5.71 -19.46
N GLU A 216 7.31 5.78 -18.57
CA GLU A 216 7.14 5.46 -17.14
C GLU A 216 6.03 6.31 -16.50
N SER A 217 5.94 7.59 -16.88
CA SER A 217 4.87 8.49 -16.47
C SER A 217 3.48 7.95 -16.84
N ARG A 218 3.32 7.40 -18.06
CA ARG A 218 2.05 6.82 -18.48
C ARG A 218 1.68 5.57 -17.68
N VAL A 219 2.64 4.71 -17.36
CA VAL A 219 2.39 3.54 -16.49
C VAL A 219 1.97 3.99 -15.09
N CYS A 220 2.63 5.02 -14.55
CA CYS A 220 2.27 5.59 -13.26
C CYS A 220 0.84 6.14 -13.25
N GLN A 221 0.43 6.85 -14.31
CA GLN A 221 -0.95 7.36 -14.44
C GLN A 221 -1.97 6.22 -14.48
N LEU A 222 -1.70 5.16 -15.27
CA LEU A 222 -2.57 3.98 -15.34
C LEU A 222 -2.68 3.27 -13.98
N HIS A 223 -1.57 3.17 -13.24
CA HIS A 223 -1.56 2.59 -11.89
C HIS A 223 -2.38 3.45 -10.91
N SER A 224 -2.14 4.76 -10.87
CA SER A 224 -2.92 5.70 -10.04
C SER A 224 -4.42 5.61 -10.33
N GLN A 225 -4.77 5.54 -11.62
CA GLN A 225 -6.15 5.43 -12.07
C GLN A 225 -6.80 4.10 -11.64
N SER A 226 -6.08 2.99 -11.81
CA SER A 226 -6.53 1.66 -11.39
C SER A 226 -6.91 1.68 -9.91
N ILE A 227 -6.05 2.27 -9.09
CA ILE A 227 -6.26 2.32 -7.64
C ILE A 227 -7.42 3.23 -7.29
N ALA A 228 -7.60 4.38 -7.95
CA ALA A 228 -8.77 5.24 -7.72
C ALA A 228 -10.08 4.49 -8.00
N ARG A 229 -10.15 3.67 -9.07
CA ARG A 229 -11.32 2.83 -9.36
C ARG A 229 -11.53 1.74 -8.32
N LEU A 230 -10.48 1.02 -7.94
CA LEU A 230 -10.56 -0.02 -6.91
C LEU A 230 -11.04 0.58 -5.58
N ARG A 231 -10.57 1.78 -5.24
CA ARG A 231 -11.01 2.52 -4.04
C ARG A 231 -12.49 2.83 -4.06
N VAL A 232 -13.02 3.27 -5.19
CA VAL A 232 -14.45 3.50 -5.34
C VAL A 232 -15.25 2.21 -5.16
N LYS A 233 -14.82 1.08 -5.76
CA LYS A 233 -15.55 -0.19 -5.69
C LYS A 233 -15.56 -0.85 -4.32
N LEU A 234 -14.46 -0.74 -3.60
CA LEU A 234 -14.29 -1.40 -2.30
C LEU A 234 -14.80 -0.55 -1.14
N ARG A 235 -15.13 0.74 -1.37
CA ARG A 235 -15.71 1.62 -0.36
C ARG A 235 -17.20 1.32 -0.07
N ASP A 236 -17.86 0.61 -0.98
CA ASP A 236 -19.25 0.19 -0.85
C ASP A 236 -19.41 -1.14 -0.07
N TRP A 237 -18.30 -1.69 0.46
CA TRP A 237 -18.25 -2.95 1.21
C TRP A 237 -17.99 -2.73 2.71
#